data_AF-A0A966Q1N6-F1
#
_entry.id   AF-A0A966Q1N6-F1
#
_cell.length_a   1.000
_cell.length_b   1.000
_cell.length_c   1.000
_cell.angle_alpha   90.00
_cell.angle_beta   90.00
_cell.angle_gamma   90.00
#
_symmetry.space_group_name_H-M   'P 1'
#
loop_
_entity.id
_entity.type
_entity.pdbx_description
1 polymer ?
#
loop_
_entity_poly.entity_id
_entity_poly.type
_entity_poly.pdbx_seq_one_letter_code
_entity_poly.pdbx_strand_id
1 'polypeptide(L)' 'MVDYDFTHEEIMSAAKRLRKARINAGFITPAAAFMRYGWDSMTYLQHEDGFRMFDAETAYKYANAFKVNRDWLLLGKN' A
#
# COMPACT_ATOMS: atom_id res chain seq x y z
N MET A 1 20.83 -3.89 11.88
CA MET A 1 19.77 -2.97 11.45
C MET A 1 19.90 -2.95 9.94
N VAL A 2 19.03 -3.66 9.21
CA VAL A 2 19.21 -3.83 7.76
C VAL A 2 18.88 -2.49 7.10
N ASP A 3 19.80 -1.98 6.28
CA ASP A 3 19.62 -0.75 5.50
C ASP A 3 18.43 -0.96 4.55
N TYR A 4 17.24 -0.54 4.98
CA TYR A 4 16.09 -0.40 4.10
C TYR A 4 16.19 1.00 3.48
N ASP A 5 16.03 1.10 2.16
CA ASP A 5 16.04 2.37 1.43
C ASP A 5 15.01 3.40 1.95
N PHE A 6 14.08 2.95 2.81
CA PHE A 6 13.07 3.76 3.49
C PHE A 6 13.15 3.57 5.00
N THR A 7 13.02 4.67 5.72
CA THR A 7 12.89 4.65 7.18
C THR A 7 11.60 3.93 7.61
N HIS A 8 11.59 3.43 8.85
CA HIS A 8 10.38 2.84 9.43
C HIS A 8 9.19 3.81 9.42
N GLU A 9 9.42 5.10 9.64
CA GLU A 9 8.38 6.12 9.60
C GLU A 9 7.76 6.27 8.20
N GLU A 10 8.58 6.23 7.15
CA GLU A 10 8.13 6.27 5.75
C GLU A 10 7.29 5.03 5.41
N ILE A 11 7.74 3.85 5.83
CA ILE A 11 7.01 2.59 5.64
C ILE A 11 5.63 2.65 6.32
N MET A 12 5.59 3.05 7.59
CA MET A 12 4.33 3.16 8.33
C MET A 12 3.41 4.23 7.72
N SER A 13 3.96 5.29 7.15
CA SER A 13 3.18 6.35 6.50
C SER A 13 2.59 5.87 5.17
N ALA A 14 3.35 5.14 4.35
CA ALA A 14 2.85 4.51 3.13
C ALA A 14 1.76 3.47 3.43
N ALA A 15 1.97 2.63 4.44
CA ALA A 15 1.00 1.64 4.91
C ALA A 15 -0.32 2.28 5.34
N LYS A 16 -0.28 3.38 6.11
CA LYS A 16 -1.47 4.17 6.49
C LYS A 16 -2.21 4.71 5.28
N ARG A 17 -1.50 5.23 4.27
CA ARG A 17 -2.12 5.72 3.03
C ARG A 17 -2.74 4.59 2.22
N LEU A 18 -2.10 3.43 2.14
CA LEU A 18 -2.63 2.24 1.48
C LEU A 18 -3.93 1.77 2.13
N ARG A 19 -3.95 1.63 3.46
CA ARG A 19 -5.16 1.27 4.21
C ARG A 19 -6.28 2.28 3.99
N LYS A 20 -5.96 3.59 4.03
CA LYS A 20 -6.93 4.66 3.77
C LYS A 20 -7.50 4.56 2.35
N ALA A 21 -6.65 4.36 1.34
CA ALA A 21 -7.08 4.22 -0.05
C ALA A 21 -8.00 3.01 -0.23
N ARG A 22 -7.65 1.85 0.36
CA ARG A 22 -8.47 0.64 0.33
C ARG A 22 -9.87 0.89 0.91
N ILE A 23 -9.94 1.49 2.10
CA ILE A 23 -11.22 1.76 2.78
C ILE A 23 -12.07 2.74 1.96
N ASN A 24 -11.48 3.82 1.44
CA ASN A 24 -12.18 4.79 0.60
C ASN A 24 -12.69 4.19 -0.72
N ALA A 25 -12.00 3.17 -1.24
CA ALA A 25 -12.44 2.41 -2.41
C ALA A 25 -13.53 1.37 -2.10
N GLY A 26 -14.03 1.31 -0.86
CA GLY A 26 -15.16 0.45 -0.45
C GLY A 26 -14.76 -0.96 0.02
N PHE A 27 -13.46 -1.26 0.11
CA PHE A 27 -13.00 -2.56 0.61
C PHE A 27 -12.79 -2.49 2.12
N ILE A 28 -13.78 -2.97 2.89
CA ILE A 28 -13.74 -2.92 4.36
C ILE A 28 -12.60 -3.78 4.94
N THR A 29 -12.33 -4.93 4.34
CA THR A 29 -11.27 -5.85 4.76
C THR A 29 -10.12 -5.89 3.75
N PRO A 30 -8.87 -6.14 4.18
CA PRO A 30 -7.75 -6.38 3.27
C PRO A 30 -8.03 -7.55 2.32
N ALA A 31 -8.68 -8.60 2.84
CA ALA A 31 -9.08 -9.78 2.07
C ALA A 31 -9.99 -9.45 0.89
N ALA A 32 -10.96 -8.55 1.08
CA ALA A 32 -11.82 -8.12 -0.02
C ALA A 32 -11.00 -7.50 -1.16
N ALA A 33 -9.95 -6.74 -0.85
CA ALA A 33 -9.09 -6.12 -1.86
C ALA A 33 -8.22 -7.15 -2.58
N PHE A 34 -7.43 -7.95 -1.86
CA PHE A 34 -6.52 -8.89 -2.51
C PHE A 34 -7.26 -9.99 -3.29
N MET A 35 -8.44 -10.44 -2.82
CA MET A 35 -9.28 -11.38 -3.57
C MET A 35 -9.87 -10.74 -4.82
N ARG A 36 -10.34 -9.48 -4.74
CA ARG A 36 -10.94 -8.77 -5.87
C ARG A 36 -9.96 -8.52 -7.02
N TYR A 37 -8.70 -8.27 -6.70
CA TYR A 37 -7.68 -7.92 -7.68
C TYR A 37 -6.65 -9.03 -7.94
N GLY A 38 -6.82 -10.21 -7.32
CA GLY A 38 -5.93 -11.35 -7.51
C GLY A 38 -4.50 -11.09 -7.03
N TRP A 39 -4.34 -10.39 -5.91
CA TRP A 39 -3.02 -10.11 -5.32
C TRP A 39 -2.64 -11.19 -4.33
N ASP A 40 -1.33 -11.43 -4.19
CA ASP A 40 -0.82 -12.28 -3.10
C ASP A 40 -1.20 -11.69 -1.74
N SER A 41 -1.86 -12.50 -0.91
CA SER A 41 -2.44 -12.04 0.36
C SER A 41 -1.36 -11.63 1.35
N MET A 42 -0.30 -12.43 1.47
CA MET A 42 0.81 -12.17 2.39
C MET A 42 1.53 -10.88 2.02
N THR A 43 1.85 -10.70 0.73
CA THR A 43 2.51 -9.49 0.22
C THR A 43 1.66 -8.25 0.45
N TYR A 44 0.35 -8.30 0.13
CA TYR A 44 -0.54 -7.16 0.34
C TYR A 44 -0.64 -6.79 1.83
N LEU A 45 -0.77 -7.78 2.71
CA LEU A 45 -0.84 -7.56 4.16
C LEU A 45 0.47 -6.97 4.70
N GLN A 46 1.64 -7.47 4.28
CA GLN A 46 2.92 -6.90 4.71
C GLN A 46 3.09 -5.43 4.31
N HIS A 47 2.56 -5.03 3.15
CA HIS A 47 2.55 -3.63 2.73
C HIS A 47 1.55 -2.78 3.51
N GLU A 48 0.34 -3.28 3.73
CA GLU A 48 -0.71 -2.52 4.42
C GLU A 48 -0.51 -2.42 5.94
N ASP A 49 0.15 -3.42 6.54
CA ASP A 49 0.51 -3.44 7.96
C ASP A 49 1.87 -2.76 8.24
N GLY A 50 2.61 -2.36 7.20
CA GLY A 50 3.87 -1.63 7.35
C GLY A 50 5.06 -2.49 7.78
N PHE A 51 5.04 -3.79 7.47
CA PHE A 51 6.20 -4.67 7.66
C PHE A 51 7.31 -4.38 6.66
N ARG A 52 6.95 -3.96 5.45
CA ARG A 52 7.90 -3.55 4.40
C ARG A 52 7.32 -2.51 3.47
N MET A 53 8.20 -1.75 2.83
CA MET A 53 7.84 -0.84 1.75
C MET A 53 7.43 -1.62 0.49
N PHE A 54 6.71 -0.96 -0.40
CA PHE A 54 6.43 -1.43 -1.76
C PHE A 54 7.10 -0.52 -2.80
N ASP A 55 7.43 -1.09 -3.96
CA ASP A 55 8.08 -0.37 -5.05
C ASP A 55 7.11 0.48 -5.88
N ALA A 56 7.64 1.22 -6.85
CA ALA A 56 6.86 2.10 -7.72
C ALA A 56 5.84 1.36 -8.60
N GLU A 57 6.15 0.12 -9.03
CA GLU A 57 5.23 -0.70 -9.83
C GLU A 57 4.03 -1.14 -8.99
N THR A 58 4.29 -1.61 -7.77
CA THR A 58 3.27 -1.98 -6.80
C THR A 58 2.44 -0.76 -6.39
N ALA A 59 3.07 0.40 -6.22
CA ALA A 59 2.36 1.66 -5.96
C ALA A 59 1.39 2.00 -7.10
N TYR A 60 1.82 1.88 -8.36
CA TYR A 60 0.95 2.10 -9.53
C TYR A 60 -0.24 1.13 -9.54
N LYS A 61 0.00 -0.16 -9.25
CA LYS A 61 -1.03 -1.20 -9.19
C LYS A 61 -2.10 -0.90 -8.13
N TYR A 62 -1.68 -0.57 -6.91
CA TYR A 62 -2.61 -0.23 -5.82
C TYR A 62 -3.33 1.09 -6.08
N ALA A 63 -2.61 2.10 -6.59
CA ALA A 63 -3.17 3.41 -6.90
C ALA A 63 -4.26 3.33 -7.97
N ASN A 64 -4.04 2.55 -9.05
CA ASN A 64 -5.04 2.36 -10.09
C ASN A 64 -6.28 1.59 -9.59
N ALA A 65 -6.08 0.60 -8.71
CA ALA A 65 -7.16 -0.16 -8.10
C ALA A 65 -8.02 0.70 -7.17
N PHE A 66 -7.40 1.56 -6.36
CA PHE A 66 -8.10 2.39 -5.37
C PHE A 66 -8.38 3.83 -5.84
N LYS A 67 -8.07 4.14 -7.11
CA LYS A 67 -8.32 5.45 -7.74
C LYS A 67 -7.71 6.63 -6.96
N VAL A 68 -6.45 6.45 -6.53
CA VAL A 68 -5.64 7.49 -5.87
C VAL A 68 -4.39 7.81 -6.69
N ASN A 69 -3.71 8.92 -6.38
CA ASN A 69 -2.41 9.23 -6.98
C ASN A 69 -1.31 8.28 -6.44
N ARG A 70 -0.45 7.78 -7.33
CA ARG A 70 0.61 6.81 -6.97
C ARG A 70 1.74 7.43 -6.13
N ASP A 71 2.11 8.67 -6.43
CA ASP A 71 3.20 9.38 -5.74
C ASP A 71 2.74 9.82 -4.36
N TRP A 72 1.45 10.19 -4.23
CA TRP A 72 0.80 10.35 -2.94
C TRP A 72 0.82 9.05 -2.16
N LEU A 73 0.41 7.94 -2.77
CA LEU A 73 0.35 6.65 -2.09
C LEU A 73 1.73 6.21 -1.57
N LEU A 74 2.75 6.27 -2.42
CA LEU A 74 4.10 5.82 -2.10
C LEU A 74 4.85 6.81 -1.21
N LEU A 75 4.89 8.09 -1.59
CA LEU A 75 5.80 9.10 -1.02
C LEU A 75 5.08 10.20 -0.22
N GLY A 76 3.74 10.27 -0.27
CA GLY A 76 2.97 11.35 0.37
C GLY A 76 3.08 12.70 -0.34
N LYS A 77 3.55 12.73 -1.58
CA LYS A 77 3.69 13.95 -2.39
C LYS A 77 2.41 14.20 -3.23
N ASN A 78 2.12 15.46 -3.54
CA ASN A 78 1.05 15.88 -4.46
C ASN A 78 1.65 16.39 -5.77
#